data_AF-A0A6B0UTP4-F1
#
_entry.id   AF-A0A6B0UTP4-F1
#
_cell.length_a   1.000
_cell.length_b   1.000
_cell.length_c   1.000
_cell.angle_alpha   90.00
_cell.angle_beta   90.00
_cell.angle_gamma   90.00
#
_symmetry.space_group_name_H-M   'P 1'
#
loop_
_entity.id
_entity.type
_entity.pdbx_description
1 polymer ?
#
loop_
_entity_poly.entity_id
_entity_poly.type
_entity_poly.pdbx_seq_one_letter_code
_entity_poly.pdbx_strand_id
1 'polypeptide(L)'
;QALDEAFRQNAGKDPDLLWQYFGSEVGYMRMFPANRWKVAPGKPDLFDVRMRPWLIDGSSSPKDVIVLMDTSGSMHGPSMEIMKLSVKSLLKTFEENDFINVASVRARFWVRVSGNCMLSRPGASTGIIRRPHNGFR
;
A
#
# COMPACT_ATOMS: atom_id res chain seq x y z
N GLN A 1 4.90 -4.32 -25.01
CA GLN A 1 5.39 -3.35 -26.01
C GLN A 1 4.33 -2.32 -26.40
N ALA A 2 3.04 -2.68 -26.46
CA ALA A 2 1.95 -1.73 -26.77
C ALA A 2 1.82 -0.53 -25.80
N LEU A 3 2.24 -0.68 -24.53
CA LEU A 3 2.12 0.36 -23.51
C LEU A 3 2.99 1.58 -23.77
N ASP A 4 4.18 1.38 -24.36
CA ASP A 4 5.16 2.45 -24.55
C ASP A 4 4.65 3.50 -25.57
N GLU A 5 3.88 3.05 -26.57
CA GLU A 5 3.22 3.92 -27.54
C GLU A 5 2.10 4.74 -26.90
N ALA A 6 1.25 4.10 -26.08
CA ALA A 6 0.20 4.79 -25.35
C ALA A 6 0.76 5.89 -24.42
N PHE A 7 1.87 5.62 -23.73
CA PHE A 7 2.53 6.61 -22.88
C PHE A 7 3.06 7.81 -23.65
N ARG A 8 3.68 7.59 -24.82
CA ARG A 8 4.14 8.68 -25.68
C ARG A 8 2.98 9.50 -26.22
N GLN A 9 1.90 8.86 -26.65
CA GLN A 9 0.71 9.56 -27.14
C GLN A 9 0.06 10.42 -26.04
N ASN A 10 -0.01 9.92 -24.80
CA ASN A 10 -0.53 10.69 -23.67
C ASN A 10 0.33 11.93 -23.36
N ALA A 11 1.66 11.76 -23.36
CA ALA A 11 2.59 12.87 -23.15
C ALA A 11 2.58 13.89 -24.31
N GLY A 12 2.30 13.44 -25.54
CA GLY A 12 2.12 14.33 -26.69
C GLY A 12 0.80 15.10 -26.66
N LYS A 13 -0.26 14.51 -26.09
CA LYS A 13 -1.56 15.17 -25.92
C LYS A 13 -1.57 16.18 -24.77
N ASP A 14 -0.88 15.87 -23.69
CA ASP A 14 -0.83 16.71 -22.48
C ASP A 14 0.62 16.95 -22.03
N PRO A 15 1.20 18.12 -22.34
CA PRO A 15 2.55 18.47 -21.95
C PRO A 15 2.75 18.65 -20.43
N ASP A 16 1.66 18.85 -19.66
CA ASP A 16 1.70 19.03 -18.21
C ASP A 16 1.67 17.70 -17.44
N LEU A 17 1.58 16.59 -18.16
CA LEU A 17 1.69 15.23 -17.62
C LEU A 17 3.10 14.98 -17.08
N LEU A 18 3.23 14.58 -15.81
CA LEU A 18 4.52 14.27 -15.20
C LEU A 18 4.90 12.81 -15.44
N TRP A 19 4.39 11.93 -14.58
CA TRP A 19 4.78 10.53 -14.54
C TRP A 19 3.59 9.65 -14.85
N GLN A 20 3.82 8.68 -15.73
CA GLN A 20 2.89 7.60 -16.03
C GLN A 20 3.48 6.31 -15.49
N TYR A 21 2.70 5.55 -14.73
CA TYR A 21 3.12 4.30 -14.12
C TYR A 21 2.20 3.16 -14.53
N PHE A 22 2.79 1.98 -14.67
CA PHE A 22 2.06 0.73 -14.79
C PHE A 22 2.68 -0.28 -13.85
N GLY A 23 1.89 -0.81 -12.93
CA GLY A 23 2.26 -1.94 -12.08
C GLY A 23 1.58 -3.20 -12.58
N SER A 24 2.34 -4.27 -12.76
CA SER A 24 1.78 -5.59 -13.03
C SER A 24 1.53 -6.34 -11.72
N GLU A 25 0.49 -7.17 -11.70
CA GLU A 25 0.22 -8.11 -10.61
C GLU A 25 1.40 -9.09 -10.36
N VAL A 26 2.24 -9.32 -11.38
CA VAL A 26 3.44 -10.17 -11.28
C VAL A 26 4.56 -9.47 -10.49
N GLY A 27 4.50 -8.14 -10.30
CA GLY A 27 5.44 -7.39 -9.47
C GLY A 27 6.48 -6.56 -10.23
N TYR A 28 6.43 -6.52 -11.56
CA TYR A 28 7.23 -5.55 -12.33
C TYR A 28 6.46 -4.24 -12.52
N MET A 29 7.20 -3.14 -12.60
CA MET A 29 6.65 -1.83 -12.92
C MET A 29 7.29 -1.24 -14.18
N ARG A 30 6.54 -0.38 -14.87
CA ARG A 30 7.04 0.50 -15.93
C ARG A 30 6.71 1.93 -15.58
N MET A 31 7.63 2.84 -15.92
CA MET A 31 7.43 4.28 -15.76
C MET A 31 7.80 5.02 -17.03
N PHE A 32 7.06 6.09 -17.33
CA PHE A 32 7.35 7.01 -18.41
C PHE A 32 7.24 8.46 -17.93
N PRO A 33 8.20 9.34 -18.25
CA PRO A 33 9.46 9.05 -18.94
C PRO A 33 10.39 8.14 -18.10
N ALA A 34 11.35 7.50 -18.76
CA ALA A 34 12.27 6.59 -18.09
C ALA A 34 13.26 7.38 -17.21
N ASN A 35 13.39 6.97 -15.95
CA ASN A 35 14.36 7.53 -15.02
C ASN A 35 15.32 6.46 -14.51
N ARG A 36 16.54 6.90 -14.16
CA ARG A 36 17.44 6.05 -13.39
C ARG A 36 16.84 5.78 -12.01
N TRP A 37 16.73 4.51 -11.68
CA TRP A 37 16.28 4.07 -10.37
C TRP A 37 17.26 4.53 -9.27
N LYS A 38 16.76 5.30 -8.30
CA LYS A 38 17.58 5.86 -7.23
C LYS A 38 17.52 4.94 -6.02
N VAL A 39 18.60 4.18 -5.80
CA VAL A 39 18.79 3.38 -4.57
C VAL A 39 19.79 4.11 -3.67
N ALA A 40 19.49 4.21 -2.38
CA ALA A 40 20.43 4.79 -1.43
C ALA A 40 21.70 3.92 -1.36
N PRO A 41 22.90 4.53 -1.40
CA PRO A 41 24.14 3.77 -1.34
C PRO A 41 24.21 2.94 -0.05
N GLY A 42 24.58 1.67 -0.18
CA GLY A 42 24.73 0.75 0.96
C GLY A 42 23.44 0.16 1.54
N LYS A 43 22.28 0.39 0.92
CA LYS A 43 21.02 -0.25 1.34
C LYS A 43 20.41 -1.07 0.19
N PRO A 44 19.96 -2.32 0.46
CA PRO A 44 19.22 -3.08 -0.53
C PRO A 44 17.90 -2.39 -0.84
N ASP A 45 17.47 -2.44 -2.09
CA ASP A 45 16.16 -1.95 -2.50
C ASP A 45 15.07 -2.93 -2.07
N LEU A 46 14.09 -2.46 -1.31
CA LEU A 46 12.94 -3.22 -0.85
C LEU A 46 11.67 -2.80 -1.59
N PHE A 47 11.82 -2.23 -2.79
CA PHE A 47 10.69 -1.78 -3.58
C PHE A 47 9.91 -2.96 -4.18
N ASP A 48 8.64 -3.09 -3.77
CA ASP A 48 7.63 -3.89 -4.46
C ASP A 48 6.51 -2.95 -4.93
N VAL A 49 6.06 -3.12 -6.17
CA VAL A 49 4.97 -2.32 -6.76
C VAL A 49 3.61 -2.71 -6.19
N ARG A 50 3.42 -3.98 -5.82
CA ARG A 50 2.15 -4.55 -5.32
C ARG A 50 1.79 -4.05 -3.92
N MET A 51 2.79 -3.57 -3.19
CA MET A 51 2.64 -3.03 -1.85
C MET A 51 2.48 -1.50 -1.85
N ARG A 52 2.25 -0.89 -3.01
CA ARG A 52 2.13 0.57 -3.14
C ARG A 52 0.68 0.99 -2.98
N PRO A 53 0.39 2.01 -2.15
CA PRO A 53 -0.97 2.47 -1.93
C PRO A 53 -1.71 2.78 -3.23
N TRP A 54 -1.07 3.54 -4.13
CA TRP A 54 -1.69 3.88 -5.42
C TRP A 54 -2.10 2.68 -6.28
N LEU A 55 -1.45 1.51 -6.13
CA LEU A 55 -1.84 0.30 -6.85
C LEU A 55 -2.90 -0.48 -6.08
N ILE A 56 -2.84 -0.49 -4.74
CA ILE A 56 -3.81 -1.16 -3.87
C ILE A 56 -5.17 -0.47 -3.97
N ASP A 57 -5.22 0.87 -3.82
CA ASP A 57 -6.43 1.69 -3.95
C ASP A 57 -7.11 1.53 -5.31
N GLY A 58 -6.31 1.42 -6.39
CA GLY A 58 -6.84 1.23 -7.75
C GLY A 58 -7.30 -0.19 -8.06
N SER A 59 -6.79 -1.18 -7.33
CA SER A 59 -7.05 -2.61 -7.60
C SER A 59 -8.03 -3.23 -6.59
N SER A 60 -8.37 -2.51 -5.51
CA SER A 60 -9.20 -3.02 -4.43
C SER A 60 -10.14 -1.96 -3.90
N SER A 61 -11.37 -2.40 -3.61
CA SER A 61 -12.34 -1.57 -2.89
C SER A 61 -12.03 -1.56 -1.39
N PRO A 62 -12.56 -0.57 -0.63
CA PRO A 62 -12.48 -0.54 0.82
C PRO A 62 -12.93 -1.84 1.47
N LYS A 63 -12.27 -2.27 2.55
CA LYS A 63 -12.52 -3.55 3.22
C LYS A 63 -12.74 -3.39 4.73
N ASP A 64 -13.66 -4.18 5.25
CA ASP A 64 -13.90 -4.34 6.69
C ASP A 64 -13.28 -5.66 7.19
N VAL A 65 -12.29 -5.58 8.07
CA VAL A 65 -11.53 -6.76 8.54
C VAL A 65 -11.49 -6.86 10.06
N ILE A 66 -11.70 -8.07 10.60
CA ILE A 66 -11.50 -8.39 12.01
C ILE A 66 -10.32 -9.34 12.18
N VAL A 67 -9.31 -8.91 12.93
CA VAL A 67 -8.12 -9.70 13.26
C VAL A 67 -8.29 -10.31 14.65
N LEU A 68 -8.32 -11.65 14.72
CA LEU A 68 -8.38 -12.38 15.98
C LEU A 68 -6.99 -12.90 16.36
N MET A 69 -6.43 -12.41 17.46
CA MET A 69 -5.13 -12.82 18.00
C MET A 69 -5.30 -13.80 19.16
N ASP A 70 -4.74 -15.00 19.02
CA ASP A 70 -4.69 -15.95 20.11
C ASP A 70 -3.66 -15.53 21.17
N THR A 71 -4.09 -15.48 22.44
CA THR A 71 -3.28 -15.17 23.62
C THR A 71 -3.31 -16.31 24.65
N SER A 72 -3.66 -17.52 24.20
CA SER A 72 -3.54 -18.74 24.96
C SER A 72 -2.09 -19.04 25.36
N GLY A 73 -1.91 -20.01 26.27
CA GLY A 73 -0.59 -20.37 26.78
C GLY A 73 0.37 -20.90 25.70
N SER A 74 -0.13 -21.45 24.59
CA SER A 74 0.71 -21.95 23.48
C SER A 74 1.37 -20.81 22.69
N MET A 75 0.83 -19.61 22.77
CA MET A 75 1.37 -18.45 22.08
C MET A 75 2.43 -17.71 22.90
N HIS A 76 2.75 -18.16 24.12
CA HIS A 76 3.76 -17.51 24.95
C HIS A 76 5.18 -17.61 24.35
N GLY A 77 5.96 -16.54 24.47
CA GLY A 77 7.34 -16.51 23.96
C GLY A 77 7.43 -16.10 22.48
N PRO A 78 8.30 -16.75 21.66
CA PRO A 78 8.57 -16.35 20.28
C PRO A 78 7.34 -16.30 19.37
N SER A 79 6.37 -17.20 19.59
CA SER A 79 5.14 -17.26 18.81
C SER A 79 4.31 -15.97 18.90
N MET A 80 4.26 -15.34 20.08
CA MET A 80 3.60 -14.04 20.26
C MET A 80 4.32 -12.92 19.51
N GLU A 81 5.66 -12.97 19.48
CA GLU A 81 6.45 -11.95 18.79
C GLU A 81 6.26 -12.04 17.27
N ILE A 82 6.31 -13.26 16.72
CA ILE A 82 6.02 -13.52 15.31
C ILE A 82 4.59 -13.08 14.97
N MET A 83 3.59 -13.43 15.81
CA MET A 83 2.21 -12.99 15.61
C MET A 83 2.10 -11.46 15.55
N LYS A 84 2.74 -10.74 16.48
CA LYS A 84 2.76 -9.27 16.47
C LYS A 84 3.41 -8.71 15.22
N LEU A 85 4.49 -9.33 14.72
CA LEU A 85 5.14 -8.92 13.47
C LEU A 85 4.24 -9.17 12.26
N SER A 86 3.58 -10.32 12.19
CA SER A 86 2.63 -10.65 11.13
C SER A 86 1.46 -9.67 11.10
N VAL A 87 0.85 -9.38 12.26
CA VAL A 87 -0.25 -8.40 12.37
C VAL A 87 0.25 -7.01 11.98
N LYS A 88 1.43 -6.59 12.41
CA LYS A 88 2.03 -5.31 11.97
C LYS A 88 2.26 -5.25 10.46
N SER A 89 2.67 -6.35 9.83
CA SER A 89 2.86 -6.40 8.37
C SER A 89 1.54 -6.37 7.62
N LEU A 90 0.49 -7.04 8.14
CA LEU A 90 -0.87 -6.95 7.60
C LEU A 90 -1.42 -5.53 7.76
N LEU A 91 -1.26 -4.90 8.92
CA LEU A 91 -1.69 -3.52 9.15
C LEU A 91 -1.01 -2.49 8.23
N LYS A 92 0.13 -2.82 7.61
CA LYS A 92 0.80 -1.95 6.64
C LYS A 92 0.18 -1.99 5.24
N THR A 93 -0.64 -2.99 4.91
CA THR A 93 -1.26 -3.11 3.59
C THR A 93 -2.61 -2.41 3.48
N PHE A 94 -3.19 -2.00 4.61
CA PHE A 94 -4.46 -1.30 4.65
C PHE A 94 -4.29 0.21 4.50
N GLU A 95 -5.33 0.84 3.98
CA GLU A 95 -5.37 2.26 3.65
C GLU A 95 -6.38 3.03 4.52
N GLU A 96 -6.55 4.34 4.24
CA GLU A 96 -7.48 5.25 4.94
C GLU A 96 -8.87 4.68 5.14
N ASN A 97 -9.34 4.03 4.08
CA ASN A 97 -10.73 3.72 3.84
C ASN A 97 -11.08 2.33 4.37
N ASP A 98 -10.08 1.59 4.87
CA ASP A 98 -10.26 0.24 5.40
C ASP A 98 -10.55 0.30 6.90
N PHE A 99 -11.61 -0.39 7.33
CA PHE A 99 -11.94 -0.50 8.75
C PHE A 99 -11.39 -1.80 9.32
N ILE A 100 -10.63 -1.67 10.41
CA ILE A 100 -9.97 -2.81 11.04
C ILE A 100 -10.25 -2.83 12.53
N ASN A 101 -10.66 -4.00 13.02
CA ASN A 101 -10.78 -4.27 14.45
C ASN A 101 -9.85 -5.40 14.84
N VAL A 102 -9.12 -5.22 15.95
CA VAL A 102 -8.22 -6.25 16.48
C VAL A 102 -8.76 -6.72 17.83
N ALA A 103 -9.06 -8.01 17.91
CA ALA A 103 -9.54 -8.64 19.12
C ALA A 103 -8.60 -9.76 19.58
N SER A 104 -8.46 -9.86 20.90
CA SER A 104 -7.67 -10.92 21.54
C SER A 104 -8.60 -12.02 22.06
N VAL A 105 -8.23 -13.27 21.81
CA VAL A 105 -8.91 -14.47 22.29
C VAL A 105 -8.02 -15.19 23.31
N ARG A 106 -8.61 -15.65 24.42
CA ARG A 106 -7.97 -16.53 25.40
C ARG A 106 -8.89 -17.72 25.64
N ALA A 107 -8.35 -18.86 26.05
CA ALA A 107 -9.06 -20.15 26.25
C ALA A 107 -10.21 -20.16 27.30
N ARG A 108 -10.71 -19.00 27.73
CA ARG A 108 -12.07 -18.83 28.25
C ARG A 108 -12.68 -17.69 27.44
N PHE A 109 -13.82 -17.96 26.82
CA PHE A 109 -14.52 -17.18 25.80
C PHE A 109 -14.77 -15.70 26.19
N TRP A 110 -13.73 -14.87 26.20
CA TRP A 110 -13.80 -13.43 26.41
C TRP A 110 -13.06 -12.77 25.25
N VAL A 111 -13.81 -12.04 24.42
CA VAL A 111 -13.26 -11.23 23.33
C VAL A 111 -12.94 -9.86 23.91
N ARG A 112 -11.67 -9.47 23.91
CA ARG A 112 -11.27 -8.09 24.24
C ARG A 112 -11.00 -7.35 22.93
N VAL A 113 -11.91 -6.44 22.57
CA VAL A 113 -11.72 -5.53 21.44
C VAL A 113 -10.85 -4.36 21.91
N SER A 114 -9.70 -4.17 21.29
CA SER A 114 -8.97 -2.91 21.41
C SER A 114 -9.53 -1.98 20.34
N GLY A 115 -10.13 -0.86 20.74
CA GLY A 115 -11.09 -0.07 19.95
C GLY A 115 -10.64 0.45 18.58
N ASN A 116 -11.62 1.00 17.86
CA ASN A 116 -11.55 1.49 16.48
C ASN A 116 -10.28 2.31 16.20
N CYS A 117 -9.41 1.77 15.35
CA CYS A 117 -8.21 2.46 14.89
C CYS A 117 -8.46 2.96 13.45
N MET A 118 -8.98 4.17 13.31
CA MET A 118 -9.09 4.84 12.00
C MET A 118 -7.72 5.46 11.71
N LEU A 119 -6.92 4.79 10.87
CA LEU A 119 -5.61 5.27 10.44
C LEU A 119 -5.78 6.14 9.19
N SER A 120 -6.10 7.42 9.38
CA SER A 120 -6.03 8.40 8.29
C SER A 120 -4.58 8.86 8.04
N ARG A 121 -4.14 8.76 6.80
CA ARG A 121 -2.87 9.04 6.11
C ARG A 121 -3.18 9.65 4.72
N PRO A 122 -2.88 10.92 4.47
CA PRO A 122 -3.27 11.63 3.24
C PRO A 122 -3.13 10.79 1.95
N GLY A 123 -4.29 10.59 1.30
CA GLY A 123 -4.51 9.59 0.26
C GLY A 123 -3.56 9.66 -0.94
N ALA A 124 -3.28 8.50 -1.52
CA ALA A 124 -2.56 8.38 -2.77
C ALA A 124 -3.27 7.35 -3.65
N SER A 125 -4.22 7.85 -4.43
CA SER A 125 -4.89 7.12 -5.50
C SER A 125 -3.96 6.90 -6.70
N THR A 126 -4.28 5.90 -7.52
CA THR A 126 -3.67 5.60 -8.82
C THR A 126 -3.34 6.88 -9.62
N GLY A 127 -2.05 7.20 -9.74
CA GLY A 127 -1.61 8.55 -10.09
C GLY A 127 -1.09 8.68 -11.51
N ILE A 128 -1.92 9.25 -12.40
CA ILE A 128 -1.37 10.16 -13.42
C ILE A 128 -1.04 11.45 -12.68
N ILE A 129 0.24 11.68 -12.40
CA ILE A 129 0.64 12.90 -11.70
C ILE A 129 0.67 14.02 -12.75
N ARG A 130 -0.17 15.02 -12.58
CA ARG A 130 -0.14 16.25 -13.40
C ARG A 130 0.62 17.33 -12.65
N ARG A 131 1.28 18.24 -13.37
CA ARG A 131 1.73 19.47 -12.71
C ARG A 131 0.52 20.21 -12.15
N PRO A 132 0.61 20.79 -10.93
CA PRO A 132 -0.39 21.75 -10.50
C PRO A 132 -0.38 22.92 -11.50
N HIS A 133 -1.55 23.26 -12.05
CA HIS A 133 -1.71 24.47 -12.84
C HIS A 133 -1.56 25.68 -11.92
N ASN A 134 -0.33 26.16 -11.71
CA ASN A 134 -0.10 27.48 -11.14
C ASN A 134 -0.47 28.52 -12.20
N GLY A 135 -1.76 28.86 -12.27
CA GLY A 135 -2.23 30.12 -12.82
C GLY A 135 -1.91 31.25 -11.87
N PHE A 136 -0.65 31.69 -11.85
CA PHE A 136 -0.28 33.05 -11.48
C PHE A 136 0.71 33.53 -12.55
N ARG A 137 0.19 34.35 -13.46
CA ARG A 137 0.96 35.43 -14.08
C ARG A 137 1.10 36.55 -13.06
#